data_AF-A0A8T6VLK9-F1
#
_entry.id   AF-A0A8T6VLK9-F1
#
_cell.length_a   1.000
_cell.length_b   1.000
_cell.length_c   1.000
_cell.angle_alpha   90.00
_cell.angle_beta   90.00
_cell.angle_gamma   90.00
#
_symmetry.space_group_name_H-M   'P 1'
#
loop_
_entity.id
_entity.type
_entity.pdbx_description
1 polymer ?
#
loop_
_entity_poly.entity_id
_entity_poly.type
_entity_poly.pdbx_seq_one_letter_code
_entity_poly.pdbx_strand_id
1 'polypeptide(L)'
;MKISKIILYDEPSVPEIQVTKLQEYLKENFPVKIEVRKSIIQNNTSASLDHIEKIASCRILNPYVPSQVRKPTIEEINFEKENFDDTGATENIVMYDGFDLQKTFLEMIPEDERSSDFFHLIFTNKLTCTYDTNDYR
;
A
#
# COMPACT_ATOMS: atom_id res chain seq x y z
N MET A 1 21.17 6.26 8.42
CA MET A 1 20.28 5.10 8.34
C MET A 1 21.05 3.96 7.71
N LYS A 2 21.09 2.76 8.32
CA LYS A 2 21.84 1.60 7.77
C LYS A 2 20.83 0.53 7.34
N ILE A 3 20.34 0.66 6.11
CA ILE A 3 19.44 -0.36 5.53
C ILE A 3 20.25 -1.63 5.28
N SER A 4 19.74 -2.77 5.77
CA SER A 4 20.34 -4.09 5.56
C SER A 4 19.59 -4.93 4.52
N LYS A 5 18.28 -4.67 4.37
CA LYS A 5 17.39 -5.39 3.47
C LYS A 5 16.34 -4.46 2.86
N ILE A 6 16.08 -4.63 1.57
CA ILE A 6 14.99 -4.01 0.83
C ILE A 6 13.97 -5.09 0.47
N ILE A 7 12.70 -4.83 0.74
CA ILE A 7 11.58 -5.72 0.40
C ILE A 7 10.70 -4.98 -0.60
N LEU A 8 10.59 -5.52 -1.80
CA LEU A 8 9.74 -5.02 -2.88
C LEU A 8 8.43 -5.81 -2.87
N TYR A 9 7.29 -5.13 -2.80
CA TYR A 9 5.97 -5.77 -2.89
C TYR A 9 5.41 -5.56 -4.28
N ASP A 10 5.32 -6.64 -5.06
CA ASP A 10 4.83 -6.61 -6.44
C ASP A 10 3.33 -6.27 -6.51
N GLU A 11 2.96 -5.44 -7.48
CA GLU A 11 1.56 -5.05 -7.74
C GLU A 11 1.17 -5.52 -9.14
N PRO A 12 0.41 -6.63 -9.27
CA PRO A 12 0.08 -7.23 -10.55
C PRO A 12 -0.67 -6.30 -11.52
N SER A 13 -1.42 -5.32 -11.00
CA SER A 13 -2.14 -4.34 -11.82
C SER A 13 -1.27 -3.28 -12.47
N VAL A 14 0.01 -3.18 -12.11
CA VAL A 14 0.96 -2.20 -12.66
C VAL A 14 2.18 -2.91 -13.28
N PRO A 15 1.99 -3.67 -14.39
CA PRO A 15 3.06 -4.44 -15.02
C PRO A 15 4.23 -3.57 -15.54
N GLU A 16 4.02 -2.26 -15.70
CA GLU A 16 5.03 -1.29 -16.15
C GLU A 16 6.23 -1.18 -15.21
N ILE A 17 6.05 -1.45 -13.90
CA ILE A 17 7.11 -1.32 -12.90
C ILE A 17 8.20 -2.39 -13.10
N GLN A 18 7.91 -3.49 -13.79
CA GLN A 18 8.87 -4.57 -14.10
C GLN A 18 9.76 -4.93 -12.90
N VAL A 19 9.12 -5.36 -11.80
CA VAL A 19 9.77 -5.54 -10.47
C VAL A 19 11.02 -6.41 -10.52
N THR A 20 11.09 -7.40 -11.40
CA THR A 20 12.30 -8.22 -11.62
C THR A 20 13.49 -7.39 -12.09
N LYS A 21 13.30 -6.48 -13.04
CA LYS A 21 14.38 -5.59 -13.52
C LYS A 21 14.78 -4.60 -12.44
N LEU A 22 13.82 -4.09 -11.67
CA LEU A 22 14.13 -3.24 -10.52
C LEU A 22 14.94 -4.00 -9.47
N GLN A 23 14.61 -5.26 -9.18
CA GLN A 23 15.37 -6.10 -8.26
C GLN A 23 16.82 -6.30 -8.74
N GLU A 24 17.02 -6.60 -10.02
CA GLU A 24 18.36 -6.74 -10.63
C GLU A 24 19.15 -5.44 -10.49
N TYR A 25 18.56 -4.32 -10.90
CA TYR A 25 19.16 -3.00 -10.78
C TYR A 25 19.59 -2.68 -9.33
N LEU A 26 18.72 -2.94 -8.35
CA LEU A 26 19.05 -2.68 -6.95
C LEU A 26 20.17 -3.58 -6.42
N LYS A 27 20.22 -4.85 -6.84
CA LYS A 27 21.30 -5.79 -6.45
C LYS A 27 22.66 -5.37 -7.02
N GLU A 28 22.68 -4.82 -8.22
CA GLU A 28 23.92 -4.35 -8.87
C GLU A 28 24.46 -3.06 -8.25
N ASN A 29 23.56 -2.17 -7.80
CA ASN A 29 23.93 -0.83 -7.34
C ASN A 29 24.08 -0.72 -5.82
N PHE A 30 23.47 -1.60 -5.03
CA PHE A 30 23.48 -1.51 -3.57
C PHE A 30 23.92 -2.83 -2.93
N PRO A 31 24.86 -2.80 -1.96
CA PRO A 31 25.31 -3.98 -1.23
C PRO A 31 24.33 -4.37 -0.11
N VAL A 32 23.04 -4.49 -0.43
CA VAL A 32 21.95 -4.83 0.50
C VAL A 32 21.13 -6.00 -0.04
N LYS A 33 20.52 -6.78 0.85
CA LYS A 33 19.69 -7.92 0.44
C LYS A 33 18.39 -7.41 -0.19
N ILE A 34 18.04 -7.87 -1.40
CA ILE A 34 16.78 -7.50 -2.06
C ILE A 34 15.86 -8.71 -2.16
N GLU A 35 14.67 -8.62 -1.58
CA GLU A 35 13.60 -9.62 -1.65
C GLU A 35 12.40 -9.06 -2.41
N VAL A 36 11.79 -9.89 -3.27
CA VAL A 36 10.53 -9.58 -3.94
C VAL A 36 9.45 -10.45 -3.32
N ARG A 37 8.35 -9.85 -2.90
CA ARG A 37 7.16 -10.49 -2.36
C ARG A 37 5.96 -10.20 -3.24
N LYS A 38 4.89 -10.96 -3.04
CA LYS A 38 3.56 -10.58 -3.55
C LYS A 38 3.13 -9.24 -2.96
N SER A 39 2.04 -8.66 -3.47
CA SER A 39 1.50 -7.40 -2.97
C SER A 39 1.33 -7.45 -1.45
N ILE A 40 1.49 -6.31 -0.76
CA ILE A 40 1.41 -6.24 0.70
C ILE A 40 0.10 -6.84 1.24
N ILE A 41 -0.96 -6.77 0.43
CA ILE A 41 -2.27 -7.32 0.74
C ILE A 41 -2.27 -8.85 0.51
N GLN A 42 -1.83 -9.34 -0.65
CA GLN A 42 -1.85 -10.78 -0.97
C GLN A 42 -0.79 -11.58 -0.20
N ASN A 43 0.29 -10.93 0.22
CA ASN A 43 1.40 -11.57 0.94
C ASN A 43 1.04 -11.94 2.38
N ASN A 44 -0.02 -11.36 2.92
CA ASN A 44 -0.60 -11.80 4.18
C ASN A 44 -1.73 -12.79 3.87
N THR A 45 -1.50 -14.08 4.13
CA THR A 45 -2.52 -15.16 4.04
C THR A 45 -3.76 -14.87 4.89
N SER A 46 -3.62 -13.93 5.82
CA SER A 46 -4.64 -13.27 6.61
C SER A 46 -4.71 -11.78 6.25
N ALA A 47 -5.00 -11.44 4.99
CA ALA A 47 -5.75 -10.22 4.69
C ALA A 47 -7.11 -10.36 5.40
N SER A 48 -7.08 -10.16 6.73
CA SER A 48 -8.23 -10.25 7.59
C SER A 48 -9.24 -9.24 7.07
N LEU A 49 -10.53 -9.54 7.23
CA LEU A 49 -11.59 -8.56 6.99
C LEU A 49 -11.27 -7.20 7.65
N ASP A 50 -10.55 -7.20 8.78
CA ASP A 50 -10.03 -6.00 9.45
C ASP A 50 -9.12 -5.13 8.57
N HIS A 51 -8.17 -5.72 7.84
CA HIS A 51 -7.30 -5.00 6.92
C HIS A 51 -8.06 -4.38 5.73
N ILE A 52 -9.03 -5.11 5.20
CA ILE A 52 -9.92 -4.64 4.12
C ILE A 52 -10.75 -3.44 4.62
N GLU A 53 -11.30 -3.56 5.82
CA GLU A 53 -12.06 -2.49 6.47
C GLU A 53 -11.20 -1.25 6.73
N LYS A 54 -9.94 -1.43 7.17
CA LYS A 54 -9.00 -0.32 7.37
C LYS A 54 -8.63 0.37 6.06
N ILE A 55 -8.40 -0.37 4.99
CA ILE A 55 -8.14 0.25 3.68
C ILE A 55 -9.38 1.01 3.18
N ALA A 56 -10.57 0.43 3.32
CA ALA A 56 -11.82 1.10 2.97
C ALA A 56 -12.06 2.38 3.78
N SER A 57 -11.65 2.41 5.06
CA SER A 57 -11.79 3.59 5.92
C SER A 57 -10.84 4.72 5.54
N CYS A 58 -9.74 4.43 4.85
CA CYS A 58 -8.78 5.43 4.35
C CYS A 58 -9.31 6.26 3.17
N ARG A 59 -10.50 5.93 2.61
CA ARG A 59 -11.03 6.62 1.43
C ARG A 59 -11.42 8.06 1.70
N ILE A 60 -10.99 8.94 0.80
CA ILE A 60 -11.37 10.36 0.78
C ILE A 60 -12.73 10.49 0.08
N LEU A 61 -13.75 10.88 0.84
CA LEU A 61 -15.08 11.17 0.31
C LEU A 61 -15.21 12.61 -0.20
N ASN A 62 -14.46 13.54 0.41
CA ASN A 62 -14.46 14.94 0.05
C ASN A 62 -13.02 15.47 0.17
N PRO A 63 -12.35 15.83 -0.95
CA PRO A 63 -10.97 16.29 -0.93
C PRO A 63 -10.80 17.70 -0.34
N TYR A 64 -11.88 18.46 -0.15
CA TYR A 64 -11.82 19.82 0.39
C TYR A 64 -11.78 19.87 1.92
N VAL A 65 -11.94 18.73 2.58
CA VAL A 65 -11.90 18.63 4.05
C VAL A 65 -10.83 17.62 4.46
N PRO A 66 -10.15 17.83 5.60
CA PRO A 66 -9.26 16.83 6.16
C PRO A 66 -9.96 15.48 6.30
N SER A 67 -9.21 14.40 6.02
CA SER A 67 -9.69 13.03 6.26
C SER A 67 -10.15 12.88 7.71
N GLN A 68 -11.28 12.20 7.90
CA GLN A 68 -11.83 11.89 9.21
C GLN A 68 -11.96 10.39 9.35
N VAL A 69 -11.54 9.88 10.50
CA VAL A 69 -11.71 8.47 10.86
C VAL A 69 -13.20 8.15 10.83
N ARG A 70 -13.58 7.21 9.97
CA ARG A 70 -14.96 6.75 9.82
C ARG A 70 -15.02 5.25 9.69
N LYS A 71 -16.23 4.71 9.88
CA LYS A 71 -16.51 3.33 9.51
C LYS A 71 -16.87 3.28 8.03
N PRO A 72 -16.25 2.38 7.24
CA PRO A 72 -16.62 2.20 5.85
C PRO A 72 -18.01 1.57 5.74
N THR A 73 -18.68 1.80 4.61
CA THR A 73 -19.94 1.14 4.28
C THR A 73 -19.65 -0.28 3.77
N ILE A 74 -20.68 -1.13 3.74
CA ILE A 74 -20.58 -2.50 3.21
C ILE A 74 -20.17 -2.47 1.73
N GLU A 75 -20.65 -1.50 0.96
CA GLU A 75 -20.30 -1.33 -0.45
C GLU A 75 -18.81 -1.00 -0.63
N GLU A 76 -18.25 -0.16 0.23
CA GLU A 76 -16.83 0.18 0.21
C GLU A 76 -15.95 -1.01 0.58
N ILE A 77 -16.36 -1.78 1.59
CA ILE A 77 -15.67 -3.03 1.98
C ILE A 77 -15.71 -4.03 0.83
N ASN A 78 -16.86 -4.20 0.17
CA ASN A 78 -17.00 -5.14 -0.94
C ASN A 78 -16.19 -4.71 -2.16
N PHE A 79 -16.15 -3.42 -2.47
CA PHE A 79 -15.25 -2.91 -3.50
C PHE A 79 -13.81 -3.23 -3.19
N GLU A 80 -13.34 -3.01 -1.95
CA GLU A 80 -11.94 -3.34 -1.62
C GLU A 80 -11.69 -4.84 -1.76
N LYS A 81 -12.63 -5.71 -1.33
CA LYS A 81 -12.54 -7.16 -1.55
C LYS A 81 -12.36 -7.52 -3.02
N GLU A 82 -13.21 -6.97 -3.89
CA GLU A 82 -13.13 -7.21 -5.34
C GLU A 82 -11.81 -6.69 -5.92
N ASN A 83 -11.37 -5.49 -5.49
CA ASN A 83 -10.08 -4.92 -5.88
C ASN A 83 -8.90 -5.76 -5.37
N PHE A 84 -9.02 -6.48 -4.25
CA PHE A 84 -7.96 -7.38 -3.77
C PHE A 84 -7.86 -8.68 -4.58
N ASP A 85 -9.00 -9.19 -5.03
CA ASP A 85 -9.06 -10.40 -5.85
C ASP A 85 -8.55 -10.13 -7.27
N ASP A 86 -8.89 -8.96 -7.83
CA ASP A 86 -8.39 -8.49 -9.12
C ASP A 86 -8.15 -6.97 -9.11
N THR A 87 -6.89 -6.58 -8.84
CA THR A 87 -6.47 -5.17 -8.81
C THR A 87 -6.60 -4.49 -10.19
N GLY A 88 -6.69 -5.25 -11.29
CA GLY A 88 -6.83 -4.74 -12.66
C GLY A 88 -8.27 -4.52 -13.12
N ALA A 89 -9.26 -5.11 -12.44
CA ALA A 89 -10.68 -5.01 -12.80
C ALA A 89 -11.35 -3.68 -12.37
N THR A 90 -10.62 -2.81 -11.66
CA THR A 90 -11.21 -1.63 -11.04
C THR A 90 -11.27 -0.44 -12.00
N GLU A 91 -12.46 -0.16 -12.53
CA GLU A 91 -12.70 0.99 -13.43
C GLU A 91 -12.82 2.33 -12.70
N ASN A 92 -13.13 2.32 -11.39
CA ASN A 92 -13.35 3.53 -10.61
C ASN A 92 -12.07 4.00 -9.92
N ILE A 93 -11.68 5.26 -10.15
CA ILE A 93 -10.59 5.91 -9.43
C ILE A 93 -11.09 6.31 -8.03
N VAL A 94 -10.54 5.69 -7.00
CA VAL A 94 -10.80 6.01 -5.60
C VAL A 94 -9.56 6.68 -5.00
N MET A 95 -9.78 7.79 -4.29
CA MET A 95 -8.72 8.49 -3.56
C MET A 95 -8.62 7.99 -2.13
N TYR A 96 -7.40 7.83 -1.64
CA TYR A 96 -7.09 7.38 -0.28
C TYR A 96 -6.19 8.39 0.41
N ASP A 97 -6.40 8.60 1.70
CA ASP A 97 -5.47 9.34 2.53
C ASP A 97 -4.15 8.56 2.64
N GLY A 98 -3.06 9.16 2.15
CA GLY A 98 -1.76 8.52 2.06
C GLY A 98 -1.12 8.22 3.41
N PHE A 99 -1.39 9.04 4.44
CA PHE A 99 -0.86 8.80 5.78
C PHE A 99 -1.62 7.68 6.48
N ASP A 100 -2.94 7.64 6.35
CA ASP A 100 -3.73 6.56 6.95
C ASP A 100 -3.50 5.22 6.23
N LEU A 101 -3.33 5.25 4.90
CA LEU A 101 -2.96 4.06 4.15
C LEU A 101 -1.55 3.57 4.52
N GLN A 102 -0.59 4.49 4.70
CA GLN A 102 0.76 4.14 5.17
C GLN A 102 0.73 3.46 6.55
N LYS A 103 -0.04 3.97 7.50
CA LYS A 103 -0.21 3.34 8.83
C LYS A 103 -0.81 1.95 8.70
N THR A 104 -1.84 1.80 7.86
CA THR A 104 -2.50 0.53 7.59
C THR A 104 -1.53 -0.49 7.01
N PHE A 105 -0.70 -0.11 6.04
CA PHE A 105 0.35 -0.98 5.51
C PHE A 105 1.45 -1.32 6.52
N LEU A 106 1.79 -0.39 7.41
CA LEU A 106 2.75 -0.67 8.49
C LEU A 106 2.24 -1.77 9.44
N GLU A 107 0.94 -1.76 9.75
CA GLU A 107 0.30 -2.82 10.55
C GLU A 107 0.35 -4.20 9.88
N MET A 108 0.40 -4.24 8.54
CA MET A 108 0.52 -5.47 7.75
C MET A 108 1.93 -6.04 7.67
N ILE A 109 2.96 -5.25 8.03
CA ILE A 109 4.35 -5.69 8.05
C ILE A 109 4.61 -6.48 9.35
N PRO A 110 5.29 -7.64 9.31
CA PRO A 110 5.68 -8.38 10.51
C PRO A 110 6.48 -7.51 11.50
N GLU A 111 6.21 -7.63 12.81
CA GLU A 111 6.82 -6.76 13.83
C GLU A 111 8.36 -6.81 13.82
N ASP A 112 8.94 -7.97 13.53
CA ASP A 112 10.38 -8.19 13.43
C ASP A 112 11.02 -7.53 12.19
N GLU A 113 10.20 -7.12 11.23
CA GLU A 113 10.62 -6.40 10.02
C GLU A 113 10.33 -4.89 10.08
N ARG A 114 9.72 -4.36 11.15
CA ARG A 114 9.39 -2.91 11.28
C ARG A 114 10.57 -2.03 11.71
N SER A 115 11.77 -2.59 11.87
CA SER A 115 12.94 -1.81 12.27
C SER A 115 13.50 -0.99 11.11
N SER A 116 14.33 0.02 11.40
CA SER A 116 14.97 0.86 10.37
C SER A 116 15.99 0.11 9.48
N ASP A 117 16.26 -1.16 9.78
CA ASP A 117 17.16 -2.01 9.01
C ASP A 117 16.47 -2.59 7.76
N PHE A 118 15.14 -2.54 7.72
CA PHE A 118 14.31 -2.98 6.60
C PHE A 118 13.71 -1.77 5.88
N PHE A 119 13.83 -1.77 4.56
CA PHE A 119 13.18 -0.78 3.72
C PHE A 119 12.09 -1.48 2.89
N HIS A 120 10.84 -1.18 3.21
CA HIS A 120 9.67 -1.73 2.51
C HIS A 120 9.25 -0.76 1.40
N LEU A 121 9.32 -1.22 0.15
CA LEU A 121 8.84 -0.50 -1.01
C LEU A 121 7.57 -1.17 -1.53
N ILE A 122 6.44 -0.50 -1.33
CA ILE A 122 5.11 -1.01 -1.67
C ILE A 122 4.65 -0.36 -2.96
N PHE A 123 4.37 -1.17 -3.98
CA PHE A 123 3.66 -0.74 -5.18
C PHE A 123 2.16 -0.95 -4.96
N THR A 124 1.34 -0.02 -5.45
CA THR A 124 -0.12 -0.09 -5.34
C THR A 124 -0.77 0.69 -6.48
N ASN A 125 -1.95 0.23 -6.91
CA ASN A 125 -2.85 0.94 -7.83
C ASN A 125 -3.75 1.98 -7.15
N LYS A 126 -3.65 2.13 -5.81
CA LYS A 126 -4.46 3.09 -5.06
C LYS A 126 -3.94 4.51 -5.26
N LEU A 127 -4.83 5.42 -5.64
CA LEU A 127 -4.49 6.84 -5.78
C LEU A 127 -4.37 7.46 -4.38
N THR A 128 -3.13 7.70 -3.95
CA THR A 128 -2.84 8.30 -2.65
C THR A 128 -2.81 9.82 -2.74
N CYS A 129 -3.41 10.46 -1.74
CA CYS A 129 -3.45 11.91 -1.59
C CYS A 129 -3.03 12.28 -0.17
N THR A 130 -2.37 13.42 0.00
CA THR A 130 -2.02 13.97 1.31
C THR A 130 -2.67 15.33 1.44
N TYR A 131 -3.20 15.65 2.61
CA TYR A 131 -3.81 16.95 2.89
C TYR A 131 -2.90 17.83 3.74
N ASP A 132 -2.55 19.02 3.28
CA ASP A 132 -1.82 20.05 4.04
C ASP A 132 -2.77 21.20 4.41
N THR A 133 -3.00 21.39 5.70
CA THR A 133 -3.85 22.47 6.22
C THR A 133 -3.28 23.87 5.99
N ASN A 134 -2.00 24.00 5.66
CA ASN A 134 -1.34 25.29 5.45
C ASN A 134 -1.69 25.91 4.09
N ASP A 135 -1.92 25.10 3.06
CA ASP A 135 -2.28 25.56 1.72
C ASP A 135 -3.53 24.89 1.12
N TYR A 136 -4.23 24.07 1.92
CA TYR A 136 -5.46 23.35 1.57
C TYR A 136 -5.31 22.43 0.34
N ARG A 137 -4.10 21.92 0.10
CA ARG A 137 -3.81 20.94 -0.94
C ARG A 137 -3.88 19.52 -0.44
#